data_AF-A0AAW5EK71-F1
#
_entry.id   AF-A0AAW5EK71-F1
#
_cell.length_a   1.000
_cell.length_b   1.000
_cell.length_c   1.000
_cell.angle_alpha   90.00
_cell.angle_beta   90.00
_cell.angle_gamma   90.00
#
_symmetry.space_group_name_H-M   'P 1'
#
loop_
_entity.id
_entity.type
_entity.pdbx_description
1 polymer ?
#
loop_
_entity_poly.entity_id
_entity_poly.type
_entity_poly.pdbx_seq_one_letter_code
_entity_poly.pdbx_strand_id
1 'polypeptide(L)' 'EDEGKKAIARLFTAIGKVEIEHEREYLALKKMLEEEEFFNSEVEELWVCEVCGHIHRGKKAPAACPLCK' A
#
# COMPACT_ATOMS: atom_id res chain seq x y z
N GLU A 1 -16.35 -13.56 -36.35
CA GLU A 1 -15.35 -13.92 -35.32
C GLU A 1 -14.47 -12.70 -35.07
N ASP A 2 -14.47 -11.93 -33.97
CA ASP A 2 -15.28 -11.82 -32.76
C ASP A 2 -14.87 -10.45 -32.16
N GLU A 3 -15.58 -9.37 -32.45
CA GLU A 3 -15.27 -8.07 -31.83
C GLU A 3 -15.40 -8.13 -30.30
N GLY A 4 -16.36 -8.93 -29.79
CA GLY A 4 -16.50 -9.22 -28.37
C GLY A 4 -15.27 -9.90 -27.75
N LYS A 5 -14.61 -10.82 -28.46
CA LYS A 5 -13.38 -11.48 -27.96
C LYS A 5 -12.18 -10.53 -27.93
N LYS A 6 -12.12 -9.53 -28.83
CA LYS A 6 -11.07 -8.50 -28.80
C LYS A 6 -11.18 -7.59 -27.58
N ALA A 7 -12.40 -7.22 -27.18
CA ALA A 7 -12.62 -6.41 -25.97
C ALA A 7 -12.21 -7.19 -24.71
N ILE A 8 -12.60 -8.46 -24.62
CA ILE A 8 -12.24 -9.34 -23.50
C ILE A 8 -10.71 -9.56 -23.42
N ALA A 9 -10.03 -9.78 -24.55
CA ALA A 9 -8.58 -9.94 -24.57
C ALA A 9 -7.84 -8.69 -24.08
N ARG A 10 -8.33 -7.49 -24.44
CA ARG A 10 -7.78 -6.22 -23.93
C ARG A 10 -8.00 -6.09 -22.42
N LEU A 11 -9.17 -6.46 -21.93
CA LEU A 11 -9.48 -6.45 -20.49
C LEU A 11 -8.54 -7.38 -19.72
N PHE A 12 -8.37 -8.63 -20.14
CA PHE A 12 -7.43 -9.56 -19.48
C PHE A 12 -5.98 -9.05 -19.51
N THR A 13 -5.57 -8.41 -20.61
CA THR A 13 -4.24 -7.80 -20.70
C THR A 13 -4.10 -6.64 -19.70
N ALA A 14 -5.13 -5.82 -19.54
CA ALA A 14 -5.13 -4.71 -18.58
C ALA A 14 -5.13 -5.23 -17.13
N ILE A 15 -5.96 -6.23 -16.82
CA ILE A 15 -5.98 -6.91 -15.52
C ILE A 15 -4.59 -7.48 -15.21
N GLY A 16 -3.97 -8.20 -16.15
CA GLY A 16 -2.63 -8.75 -15.95
C GLY A 16 -1.58 -7.69 -15.58
N LYS A 17 -1.69 -6.47 -16.11
CA LYS A 17 -0.81 -5.36 -15.70
C LYS A 17 -1.10 -4.86 -14.28
N VAL A 18 -2.36 -4.82 -13.88
CA VAL A 18 -2.76 -4.45 -12.51
C VAL A 18 -2.24 -5.49 -11.51
N GLU A 19 -2.37 -6.78 -11.82
CA GLU A 19 -1.91 -7.83 -10.90
C GLU A 19 -0.38 -7.87 -10.73
N ILE A 20 0.39 -7.43 -11.73
CA ILE A 20 1.85 -7.22 -11.58
C ILE A 20 2.15 -6.14 -10.55
N GLU A 21 1.39 -5.03 -10.58
CA GLU A 21 1.56 -3.95 -9.61
C GLU A 21 1.10 -4.38 -8.21
N HIS A 22 0.00 -5.13 -8.11
CA HIS A 22 -0.43 -5.75 -6.84
C HIS A 22 0.65 -6.64 -6.24
N GLU A 23 1.23 -7.55 -7.04
CA GLU A 23 2.32 -8.42 -6.58
C GLU A 23 3.52 -7.61 -6.07
N ARG A 24 3.93 -6.58 -6.82
CA ARG A 24 5.04 -5.70 -6.41
C ARG A 24 4.75 -5.01 -5.08
N GLU A 25 3.57 -4.44 -4.92
CA GLU A 25 3.16 -3.74 -3.69
C GLU A 25 3.11 -4.70 -2.49
N TYR A 26 2.49 -5.88 -2.66
CA TYR A 26 2.41 -6.87 -1.58
C TYR A 26 3.78 -7.41 -1.18
N LEU A 27 4.70 -7.61 -2.14
CA LEU A 27 6.07 -8.02 -1.83
C LEU A 27 6.83 -6.93 -1.06
N ALA A 28 6.65 -5.66 -1.42
CA ALA A 28 7.26 -4.55 -0.69
C ALA A 28 6.72 -4.44 0.74
N LEU A 29 5.40 -4.53 0.93
CA LEU A 29 4.76 -4.52 2.24
C LEU A 29 5.19 -5.72 3.09
N LYS A 30 5.25 -6.92 2.50
CA LYS A 30 5.73 -8.12 3.17
C LYS A 30 7.17 -7.94 3.67
N LYS A 31 8.05 -7.40 2.83
CA LYS A 31 9.44 -7.13 3.20
C LYS A 31 9.52 -6.17 4.39
N MET A 32 8.79 -5.04 4.33
CA MET A 32 8.72 -4.07 5.42
C MET A 32 8.16 -4.66 6.73
N LEU A 33 7.23 -5.62 6.63
CA LEU A 33 6.68 -6.34 7.77
C LEU A 33 7.71 -7.29 8.39
N GLU A 34 8.44 -8.05 7.57
CA GLU A 34 9.49 -8.99 8.02
C GLU A 34 10.70 -8.27 8.64
N GLU A 35 11.02 -7.06 8.14
CA GLU A 35 12.14 -6.25 8.63
C GLU A 35 11.76 -5.34 9.83
N GLU A 36 10.48 -5.34 10.25
CA GLU A 36 9.92 -4.40 11.26
C GLU A 36 10.12 -2.90 10.91
N GLU A 37 10.37 -2.59 9.64
CA GLU A 37 10.65 -1.22 9.17
C GLU A 37 9.38 -0.44 8.83
N PHE A 38 8.22 -1.08 8.69
CA PHE A 38 6.99 -0.41 8.22
C PHE A 38 6.59 0.83 9.02
N PHE A 39 6.83 0.82 10.34
CA PHE A 39 6.49 1.94 11.23
C PHE A 39 7.71 2.77 11.65
N ASN A 40 8.88 2.56 11.03
CA ASN A 40 10.12 3.25 11.34
C ASN A 40 10.67 3.95 10.08
N SER A 41 11.19 5.16 10.24
CA SER A 41 11.90 5.90 9.21
C SER A 41 13.22 6.43 9.77
N GLU A 42 14.24 6.47 8.91
CA GLU A 42 15.53 7.06 9.22
C GLU A 42 15.43 8.58 9.43
N VAL A 43 14.45 9.21 8.79
CA VAL A 43 14.18 10.65 8.83
C VAL A 43 12.86 10.94 9.55
N GLU A 44 12.64 12.19 9.96
CA GLU A 44 11.33 12.57 10.46
C GLU A 44 10.29 12.56 9.34
N GLU A 45 9.19 11.86 9.56
CA GLU A 45 8.07 11.78 8.64
C GLU A 45 6.76 12.18 9.32
N LEU A 46 5.71 12.31 8.50
CA LEU A 46 4.35 12.56 8.94
C LEU A 46 3.56 11.26 8.83
N TRP A 47 3.14 10.72 9.96
CA TRP A 47 2.31 9.53 10.08
C TRP A 47 0.86 9.94 10.26
N VAL A 48 -0.03 9.48 9.40
CA VAL A 48 -1.45 9.80 9.44
C VAL A 48 -2.22 8.61 9.99
N CYS A 49 -3.05 8.84 11.02
CA CYS A 49 -3.98 7.84 11.51
C CYS A 49 -5.10 7.62 10.49
N GLU A 50 -5.23 6.41 9.96
CA GLU A 50 -6.27 6.05 8.98
C GLU A 50 -7.69 6.03 9.57
N VAL A 51 -7.82 6.04 10.91
CA VAL A 51 -9.11 6.03 11.61
C VAL A 51 -9.67 7.44 11.81
N CYS A 52 -8.85 8.39 12.27
CA CYS A 52 -9.32 9.73 12.66
C CYS A 52 -8.58 10.90 12.00
N GLY A 53 -7.56 10.64 11.18
CA GLY A 53 -6.79 11.66 10.47
C GLY A 53 -5.75 12.41 11.32
N HIS A 54 -5.53 12.03 12.59
CA HIS A 54 -4.47 12.62 13.42
C HIS A 54 -3.08 12.47 12.75
N ILE A 55 -2.31 13.56 12.70
CA ILE A 55 -0.96 13.58 12.13
C ILE A 55 0.07 13.56 13.26
N HIS A 56 0.89 12.51 13.30
CA HIS A 56 2.05 12.40 14.18
C HIS A 56 3.32 12.70 13.39
N ARG A 57 4.16 13.63 13.88
CA ARG A 57 5.48 13.90 13.31
C ARG A 57 6.55 13.18 14.12
N GLY A 58 7.33 12.33 13.46
CA GLY A 58 8.43 11.62 14.10
C GLY A 58 9.05 10.56 13.20
N LYS A 59 10.14 9.96 13.68
CA LYS A 59 10.79 8.83 13.01
C LYS A 59 9.99 7.51 13.11
N LYS A 60 8.99 7.45 13.98
CA LYS A 60 8.25 6.22 14.26
C LYS A 60 6.76 6.51 14.43
N ALA A 61 5.90 5.69 13.84
CA ALA A 61 4.47 5.76 14.12
C ALA A 61 4.17 5.34 15.57
N PRO A 62 3.24 6.00 16.27
CA PRO A 62 2.84 5.54 17.60
C PRO A 62 2.10 4.19 17.49
N ALA A 63 2.32 3.29 18.45
CA ALA A 63 1.67 1.97 18.49
C ALA A 63 0.13 2.06 18.58
N ALA A 64 -0.38 3.16 19.14
CA ALA A 64 -1.80 3.50 19.14
C ALA A 64 -1.95 5.00 18.89
N CYS A 65 -3.01 5.40 18.17
CA CYS A 65 -3.29 6.80 17.97
C CYS A 65 -3.60 7.48 19.32
N PRO A 66 -2.92 8.59 19.67
CA PRO A 66 -3.17 9.28 20.93
C PRO A 66 -4.56 9.95 20.99
N LEU A 67 -5.19 10.17 19.83
CA LEU A 67 -6.48 10.86 19.73
C LEU A 67 -7.67 9.89 19.79
N CYS A 68 -7.74 8.89 18.91
CA CYS A 68 -8.95 8.07 18.75
C CYS A 68 -8.94 6.74 19.48
N LYS A 69 -7.80 6.32 20.06
CA LYS A 69 -7.59 5.07 20.81
C LYS A 69 -8.41 3.87 20.32
#